data_AF-A0AAW3D5K3-F1
#
_entry.id   AF-A0AAW3D5K3-F1
#
_cell.length_a   1.000
_cell.length_b   1.000
_cell.length_c   1.000
_cell.angle_alpha   90.00
_cell.angle_beta   90.00
_cell.angle_gamma   90.00
#
_symmetry.space_group_name_H-M   'P 1'
#
loop_
_entity.id
_entity.type
_entity.pdbx_description
1 polymer ?
#
loop_
_entity_poly.entity_id
_entity_poly.type
_entity_poly.pdbx_seq_one_letter_code
_entity_poly.pdbx_strand_id
1 'polypeptide(L)' 'MDNASFHKSSKLIEIANKFDVQILYLPPYSPDLNPIEKV' A
#
# COMPACT_ATOMS: atom_id res chain seq x y z
N MET A 1 -1.88 2.10 1.13
CA MET A 1 -0.63 1.42 1.54
C MET A 1 0.48 2.46 1.54
N ASP A 2 1.31 2.49 2.58
CA ASP A 2 2.44 3.41 2.61
C ASP A 2 3.53 2.97 1.62
N ASN A 3 4.58 3.79 1.49
CA ASN A 3 5.65 3.59 0.51
C ASN A 3 6.82 2.74 1.01
N ALA A 4 6.69 2.03 2.13
CA ALA A 4 7.76 1.19 2.64
C ALA A 4 8.21 0.15 1.60
N SER A 5 9.52 -0.07 1.50
CA SER A 5 10.12 -0.86 0.42
C SER A 5 9.59 -2.30 0.36
N PHE A 6 9.24 -2.90 1.50
CA PHE A 6 8.68 -4.24 1.58
C PHE A 6 7.25 -4.36 1.03
N HIS A 7 6.51 -3.25 0.92
CA HIS A 7 5.19 -3.23 0.29
C HIS A 7 5.24 -3.31 -1.24
N LYS A 8 6.43 -3.22 -1.84
CA LYS A 8 6.62 -3.31 -3.29
C LYS A 8 7.20 -4.66 -3.73
N SER A 9 7.14 -5.67 -2.86
CA SER A 9 7.61 -7.01 -3.21
C SER A 9 6.72 -7.66 -4.27
N SER A 10 7.35 -8.36 -5.23
CA SER A 10 6.64 -9.10 -6.28
C SER A 10 5.66 -10.12 -5.70
N LYS A 11 6.05 -10.81 -4.62
CA LYS A 11 5.20 -11.77 -3.91
C LYS A 11 3.91 -11.15 -3.39
N LEU A 12 3.95 -9.92 -2.87
CA LEU A 12 2.75 -9.23 -2.40
C LEU A 12 1.80 -8.93 -3.57
N ILE A 13 2.34 -8.47 -4.70
CA ILE A 13 1.57 -8.15 -5.91
C ILE A 13 0.91 -9.42 -6.47
N GLU A 14 1.63 -10.54 -6.52
CA GLU A 14 1.08 -11.83 -6.94
C GLU A 14 -0.09 -12.28 -6.06
N ILE A 15 0.05 -12.15 -4.74
CA ILE A 15 -1.02 -12.48 -3.80
C ILE A 15 -2.22 -11.57 -4.04
N ALA A 16 -2.02 -10.25 -4.16
CA ALA A 16 -3.11 -9.32 -4.39
C ALA A 16 -3.88 -9.64 -5.68
N ASN A 17 -3.17 -9.90 -6.79
CA ASN A 17 -3.77 -10.31 -8.06
C ASN A 17 -4.55 -11.62 -7.94
N LYS A 18 -4.06 -12.60 -7.17
CA LYS A 18 -4.75 -13.88 -6.96
C LYS A 18 -6.12 -13.71 -6.29
N PHE A 19 -6.29 -12.67 -5.47
CA PHE A 19 -7.53 -12.39 -4.75
C PHE A 19 -8.34 -11.23 -5.36
N ASP A 20 -7.99 -10.77 -6.58
CA ASP A 20 -8.62 -9.62 -7.24
C ASP A 20 -8.60 -8.34 -6.36
N VAL A 21 -7.52 -8.19 -5.59
CA VAL A 21 -7.31 -7.05 -4.69
C VAL A 21 -6.46 -5.99 -5.39
N GLN A 22 -6.94 -4.75 -5.40
CA GLN A 22 -6.18 -3.60 -5.88
C GLN A 22 -5.38 -2.95 -4.76
N ILE A 23 -4.08 -2.77 -4.98
CA ILE A 23 -3.20 -2.06 -4.05
C ILE A 23 -3.16 -0.58 -4.43
N LEU A 24 -3.66 0.29 -3.54
CA LEU A 24 -3.52 1.74 -3.65
C LEU A 24 -2.35 2.22 -2.79
N TYR A 25 -1.37 2.86 -3.42
CA TYR A 25 -0.24 3.50 -2.74
C TYR A 25 -0.54 4.97 -2.44
N LEU A 26 -0.09 5.42 -1.28
CA LEU A 26 -0.12 6.85 -0.94
C LEU A 26 0.97 7.60 -1.74
N PRO A 27 0.75 8.88 -2.08
CA PRO A 27 1.81 9.72 -2.62
C PRO A 27 2.96 9.91 -1.61
N PRO A 28 4.18 10.23 -2.09
CA PRO A 28 5.34 10.43 -1.21
C PRO A 28 5.08 11.54 -0.18
N TYR A 29 5.50 11.31 1.06
CA TYR A 29 5.39 12.28 2.16
C TYR A 29 3.97 12.79 2.41
N SER A 30 2.95 11.95 2.18
CA SER A 30 1.53 12.30 2.43
C SER A 30 0.92 11.50 3.60
N PRO A 31 1.43 11.67 4.83
CA PRO A 31 0.88 11.03 6.03
C PRO A 31 -0.58 11.44 6.29
N ASP A 32 -0.95 12.67 5.92
CA ASP A 32 -2.30 13.25 6.05
C ASP A 32 -3.38 12.49 5.26
N LEU A 33 -2.98 11.74 4.24
CA LEU A 33 -3.84 10.89 3.43
C LEU A 33 -4.00 9.48 3.99
N ASN A 34 -3.27 9.13 5.06
CA ASN A 34 -3.36 7.83 5.70
C ASN A 34 -4.50 7.84 6.76
N PRO A 35 -5.63 7.15 6.54
CA PRO A 35 -6.79 7.26 7.44
C PRO A 35 -6.49 6.77 8.87
N ILE A 36 -5.50 5.88 9.03
CA ILE A 36 -5.11 5.31 10.32
C ILE A 36 -4.23 6.23 11.17
N GLU A 37 -3.70 7.33 10.61
CA GLU A 37 -2.85 8.27 11.37
C GLU A 37 -3.64 9.35 12.10
N LYS A 38 -4.96 9.45 11.84
CA LYS A 38 -5.86 10.43 12.46
C LYS A 38 -6.51 9.91 13.76
N VAL A 39 -5.73 9.20 14.58
CA VAL A 39 -6.15 8.74 15.93
C VAL A 39 -5.90 9.79 17.00
#